data_AF-A0A561BVL0-F1
#
_entry.id   AF-A0A561BVL0-F1
#
_cell.length_a   1.000
_cell.length_b   1.000
_cell.length_c   1.000
_cell.angle_alpha   90.00
_cell.angle_beta   90.00
_cell.angle_gamma   90.00
#
_symmetry.space_group_name_H-M   'P 1'
#
loop_
_entity.id
_entity.type
_entity.pdbx_description
1 polymer ?
#
loop_
_entity_poly.entity_id
_entity_poly.type
_entity_poly.pdbx_seq_one_letter_code
_entity_poly.pdbx_strand_id
1 'polypeptide(L)'
;MADRYGNDVLAGDWRKPKNGRTVDVEIAKGMVVEEPSSGFVGAVVRWEHGVVHLEDRHGRVRSYPMGPGFWIDGKPVSLQPPKKAAPAKKTRTASGSVAVDNVRARVARASRIYVEGRHDAELVERVWGDDLRIEGVVVEYLEGVDDLPAIVNRFQPGPGRKLGVLVDHLVEGSKESRIAAQVTGAHVLVVGHPFIDIWEAVKPKSVGINAWPKIPHGEDWKKGVLRTFGWPASDQADVAAAWKHILSKVNSFADLDPALLGRVEELIDFVTND
;
A
#
# COMPACT_ATOMS: atom_id res chain seq x y z
N MET A 1 -41.60 32.20 60.08
CA MET A 1 -42.52 31.17 59.55
C MET A 1 -41.69 30.18 58.77
N ALA A 2 -41.84 28.88 59.04
CA ALA A 2 -41.10 27.82 58.36
C ALA A 2 -41.36 27.87 56.85
N ASP A 3 -40.28 27.81 56.07
CA ASP A 3 -40.37 27.64 54.62
C ASP A 3 -41.09 26.32 54.32
N ARG A 4 -42.33 26.42 53.80
CA ARG A 4 -43.18 25.28 53.44
C ARG A 4 -42.96 24.83 51.99
N TYR A 5 -42.05 25.43 51.25
CA TYR A 5 -41.80 25.14 49.83
C TYR A 5 -40.32 24.97 49.50
N GLY A 6 -39.51 24.56 50.49
CA GLY A 6 -38.09 24.23 50.31
C GLY A 6 -37.87 22.87 49.67
N ASN A 7 -38.25 22.70 48.39
CA ASN A 7 -37.54 21.89 47.40
C ASN A 7 -38.24 22.01 46.04
N ASP A 8 -37.53 22.48 45.02
CA ASP A 8 -37.99 22.39 43.63
C ASP A 8 -37.97 20.92 43.19
N VAL A 9 -39.15 20.31 43.19
CA VAL A 9 -39.38 18.90 42.79
C VAL A 9 -39.06 18.61 41.32
N LEU A 10 -38.76 19.63 40.50
CA LEU A 10 -38.39 19.50 39.08
C LEU A 10 -36.89 19.69 38.82
N ALA A 11 -36.07 19.99 39.83
CA ALA A 11 -34.64 20.26 39.66
C ALA A 11 -33.77 19.01 39.40
N GLY A 12 -34.36 17.81 39.27
CA GLY A 12 -33.65 16.56 39.00
C GLY A 12 -34.28 15.71 37.89
N ASP A 13 -33.46 14.92 37.19
CA ASP A 13 -33.93 13.89 36.25
C ASP A 13 -34.60 12.75 37.03
N TRP A 14 -35.86 12.95 37.42
CA TRP A 14 -36.70 12.01 38.18
C TRP A 14 -36.92 10.66 37.47
N ARG A 15 -36.55 10.56 36.19
CA ARG A 15 -36.58 9.32 35.39
C ARG A 15 -35.25 8.56 35.39
N LYS A 16 -34.22 9.05 36.08
CA LYS A 16 -32.93 8.36 36.16
C LYS A 16 -33.07 7.08 37.01
N PRO A 17 -32.76 5.89 36.46
CA PRO A 17 -32.80 4.65 37.24
C PRO A 17 -31.86 4.75 38.44
N LYS A 18 -32.23 4.09 39.55
CA LYS A 18 -31.48 4.10 40.82
C LYS A 18 -29.98 3.79 40.65
N ASN A 19 -29.63 2.96 39.66
CA ASN A 19 -28.26 2.51 39.39
C ASN A 19 -27.63 3.15 38.13
N GLY A 20 -28.30 4.12 37.51
CA GLY A 20 -27.85 4.75 36.26
C GLY A 20 -28.30 4.02 34.99
N ARG A 21 -27.90 4.56 33.82
CA ARG A 21 -28.15 3.94 32.50
C ARG A 21 -26.98 3.05 32.11
N THR A 22 -27.24 1.98 31.37
CA THR A 22 -26.21 1.09 30.84
C THR A 22 -25.23 1.86 29.96
N VAL A 23 -23.93 1.67 30.21
CA VAL A 23 -22.85 2.21 29.39
C VAL A 23 -22.07 1.09 28.72
N ASP A 24 -21.68 1.28 27.47
CA ASP A 24 -20.77 0.36 26.79
C ASP A 24 -19.38 0.45 27.41
N VAL A 25 -18.80 -0.70 27.76
CA VAL A 25 -17.45 -0.82 28.31
C VAL A 25 -16.69 -1.88 27.54
N GLU A 26 -15.49 -1.52 27.09
CA GLU A 26 -14.59 -2.46 26.42
C GLU A 26 -14.02 -3.46 27.42
N ILE A 27 -14.11 -4.75 27.10
CA ILE A 27 -13.59 -5.82 27.94
C ILE A 27 -12.07 -5.71 28.04
N ALA A 28 -11.56 -5.77 29.28
CA ALA A 28 -10.14 -5.89 29.57
C ALA A 28 -9.86 -7.11 30.46
N LYS A 29 -8.71 -7.76 30.27
CA LYS A 29 -8.30 -8.88 31.13
C LYS A 29 -8.10 -8.39 32.58
N GLY A 30 -8.62 -9.14 33.55
CA GLY A 30 -8.57 -8.80 34.98
C GLY A 30 -9.68 -7.85 35.44
N MET A 31 -10.50 -7.33 34.51
CA MET A 31 -11.66 -6.51 34.84
C MET A 31 -12.69 -7.33 35.63
N VAL A 32 -13.10 -6.84 36.79
CA VAL A 32 -14.10 -7.51 37.64
C VAL A 32 -15.49 -7.02 37.29
N VAL A 33 -16.38 -7.95 36.99
CA VAL A 33 -17.77 -7.66 36.64
C VAL A 33 -18.71 -8.59 37.41
N GLU A 34 -19.93 -8.12 37.63
CA GLU A 34 -21.01 -8.87 38.25
C GLU A 34 -22.06 -9.21 37.19
N GLU A 35 -22.55 -10.44 37.17
CA GLU A 35 -23.76 -10.83 36.44
C GLU A 35 -24.91 -10.95 37.46
N PRO A 36 -25.84 -9.98 37.51
CA PRO A 36 -26.81 -9.82 38.59
C PRO A 36 -27.91 -10.89 38.56
N SER A 37 -28.19 -11.55 37.44
CA SER A 37 -29.24 -12.59 37.37
C SER A 37 -28.82 -13.86 38.12
N SER A 38 -27.53 -14.20 38.06
CA SER A 38 -26.93 -15.33 38.78
C SER A 38 -26.22 -14.92 40.07
N GLY A 39 -25.99 -13.62 40.29
CA GLY A 39 -25.23 -13.07 41.41
C GLY A 39 -23.74 -13.38 41.34
N PHE A 40 -23.22 -13.74 40.16
CA PHE A 40 -21.84 -14.17 40.00
C PHE A 40 -20.91 -12.97 39.80
N VAL A 41 -19.86 -12.86 40.62
CA VAL A 41 -18.82 -11.83 40.52
C VAL A 41 -17.50 -12.47 40.15
N GLY A 42 -16.87 -12.02 39.08
CA GLY A 42 -15.59 -12.58 38.64
C GLY A 42 -14.78 -11.66 37.75
N ALA A 43 -13.48 -11.94 37.67
CA ALA A 43 -12.53 -11.25 36.80
C ALA A 43 -12.54 -11.85 35.39
N VAL A 44 -12.49 -11.01 34.36
CA VAL A 44 -12.36 -11.46 32.98
C VAL A 44 -11.01 -12.14 32.77
N VAL A 45 -11.02 -13.42 32.42
CA VAL A 45 -9.81 -14.20 32.17
C VAL A 45 -9.55 -14.48 30.69
N ARG A 46 -10.63 -14.60 29.90
CA ARG A 46 -10.58 -14.76 28.44
C ARG A 46 -11.92 -14.34 27.83
N TRP A 47 -11.91 -14.08 26.53
CA TRP A 47 -13.11 -13.81 25.75
C TRP A 47 -12.93 -14.34 24.33
N GLU A 48 -13.95 -14.98 23.77
CA GLU A 48 -13.90 -15.59 22.44
C GLU A 48 -15.30 -15.72 21.86
N HIS A 49 -15.47 -15.53 20.56
CA HIS A 49 -16.73 -15.76 19.84
C HIS A 49 -17.99 -15.14 20.49
N GLY A 50 -17.89 -13.93 21.05
CA GLY A 50 -19.02 -13.27 21.72
C GLY A 50 -19.33 -13.79 23.12
N VAL A 51 -18.45 -14.59 23.71
CA VAL A 51 -18.55 -15.11 25.08
C VAL A 51 -17.40 -14.58 25.93
N VAL A 52 -17.71 -14.12 27.14
CA VAL A 52 -16.73 -13.71 28.15
C VAL A 52 -16.65 -14.76 29.25
N HIS A 53 -15.43 -15.09 29.69
CA HIS A 53 -15.20 -16.01 30.80
C HIS A 53 -14.75 -15.24 32.03
N LEU A 54 -15.46 -15.45 33.13
CA LEU A 54 -15.26 -14.81 34.41
C LEU A 54 -14.81 -15.83 35.44
N GLU A 55 -13.73 -15.53 36.14
CA GLU A 55 -13.20 -16.34 37.24
C GLU A 55 -13.52 -15.69 38.59
N ASP A 56 -14.15 -16.43 39.50
CA ASP A 56 -14.41 -15.94 40.86
C ASP A 56 -13.18 -16.06 41.77
N ARG A 57 -13.29 -15.51 42.98
CA ARG A 57 -12.20 -15.55 43.99
C ARG A 57 -11.79 -16.96 44.45
N HIS A 58 -12.59 -17.99 44.13
CA HIS A 58 -12.34 -19.38 44.46
C HIS A 58 -11.80 -20.16 43.25
N GLY A 59 -11.50 -19.48 42.14
CA GLY A 59 -10.96 -20.07 40.91
C GLY A 59 -12.01 -20.74 40.03
N ARG A 60 -13.32 -20.56 40.31
CA ARG A 60 -14.38 -21.13 39.48
C ARG A 60 -14.61 -20.24 38.26
N VAL A 61 -14.50 -20.82 37.07
CA VAL A 61 -14.73 -20.12 35.80
C VAL A 61 -16.16 -20.36 35.31
N ARG A 62 -16.86 -19.29 34.93
CA ARG A 62 -18.15 -19.33 34.23
C ARG A 62 -18.11 -18.49 32.97
N SER A 63 -18.91 -18.89 31.98
CA SER A 63 -19.02 -18.21 30.69
C SER A 63 -20.36 -17.53 30.54
N TYR A 64 -20.36 -16.31 30.03
CA TYR A 64 -21.56 -15.51 29.78
C TYR A 64 -21.50 -14.90 28.37
N PRO A 65 -22.65 -14.72 27.70
CA PRO A 65 -22.69 -13.93 26.47
C PRO A 65 -22.20 -12.50 26.72
N MET A 66 -21.39 -11.96 25.81
CA MET A 66 -21.04 -10.54 25.81
C MET A 66 -22.27 -9.67 25.48
N GLY A 67 -22.20 -8.40 25.85
CA GLY A 67 -23.29 -7.43 25.66
C GLY A 67 -23.87 -6.93 26.98
N PRO A 68 -25.12 -6.45 26.98
CA PRO A 68 -25.74 -5.83 28.16
C PRO A 68 -26.03 -6.87 29.25
N GLY A 69 -26.02 -6.41 30.50
CA GLY A 69 -26.47 -7.22 31.64
C GLY A 69 -25.44 -7.37 32.75
N PHE A 70 -24.23 -6.84 32.60
CA PHE A 70 -23.20 -6.89 33.64
C PHE A 70 -23.19 -5.62 34.47
N TRP A 71 -22.67 -5.70 35.70
CA TRP A 71 -22.47 -4.56 36.57
C TRP A 71 -20.98 -4.38 36.91
N ILE A 72 -20.55 -3.13 37.04
CA ILE A 72 -19.26 -2.74 37.63
C ILE A 72 -19.57 -1.77 38.75
N ASP A 73 -19.09 -2.07 39.96
CA ASP A 73 -19.32 -1.24 41.15
C ASP A 73 -20.81 -0.86 41.33
N GLY A 74 -21.72 -1.81 41.07
CA GLY A 74 -23.16 -1.61 41.17
C GLY A 74 -23.82 -0.84 40.03
N LYS A 75 -23.08 -0.49 38.97
CA LYS A 75 -23.60 0.24 37.79
C LYS A 75 -23.73 -0.67 36.58
N PRO A 76 -24.85 -0.64 35.85
CA PRO A 76 -25.05 -1.49 34.68
C PRO A 76 -24.12 -1.09 33.53
N VAL A 77 -23.54 -2.09 32.88
CA VAL A 77 -22.65 -1.98 31.72
C VAL A 77 -23.02 -3.00 30.64
N SER A 78 -22.62 -2.69 29.41
CA SER A 78 -22.65 -3.62 28.29
C SER A 78 -21.23 -3.91 27.87
N LEU A 79 -20.82 -5.17 28.00
CA LEU A 79 -19.45 -5.59 27.70
C LEU A 79 -19.27 -5.73 26.19
N GLN A 80 -18.36 -4.93 25.63
CA GLN A 80 -18.04 -4.90 24.22
C GLN A 80 -16.65 -5.50 23.96
N PRO A 81 -16.43 -6.17 22.82
CA PRO A 81 -15.08 -6.59 22.45
C PRO A 81 -14.16 -5.37 22.30
N PRO A 82 -12.86 -5.48 22.63
CA PRO A 82 -11.92 -4.38 22.47
C PRO A 82 -11.86 -3.93 21.01
N LYS A 83 -11.86 -2.62 20.78
CA LYS A 83 -11.76 -2.08 19.42
C LYS A 83 -10.39 -2.45 18.86
N LYS A 84 -10.37 -3.11 17.70
CA LYS A 84 -9.13 -3.26 16.94
C LYS A 84 -8.64 -1.86 16.59
N ALA A 85 -7.44 -1.50 17.05
CA ALA A 85 -6.79 -0.28 16.60
C ALA A 85 -6.74 -0.31 15.06
N ALA A 86 -7.24 0.73 14.41
CA ALA A 86 -7.09 0.85 12.97
C ALA A 86 -5.59 0.84 12.64
N PRO A 87 -5.16 0.13 11.58
CA PRO A 87 -3.77 0.18 11.16
C PRO A 87 -3.37 1.64 10.96
N ALA A 88 -2.20 2.02 11.49
CA ALA A 88 -1.68 3.36 11.32
C ALA A 88 -1.64 3.71 9.83
N LYS A 89 -2.15 4.88 9.46
CA LYS A 89 -2.12 5.34 8.07
C LYS A 89 -0.66 5.44 7.61
N LYS A 90 -0.40 4.96 6.40
CA LYS A 90 0.93 5.13 5.78
C LYS A 90 1.20 6.62 5.63
N THR A 91 2.34 7.08 6.13
CA THR A 91 2.78 8.47 6.02
C THR A 91 3.60 8.71 4.75
N ARG A 92 4.00 7.65 4.04
CA ARG A 92 4.79 7.71 2.80
C ARG A 92 4.29 6.74 1.73
N THR A 93 4.49 7.12 0.46
CA THR A 93 4.30 6.26 -0.72
C THR A 93 5.48 5.29 -0.90
N ALA A 94 5.38 4.38 -1.86
CA ALA A 94 6.45 3.42 -2.17
C ALA A 94 7.71 4.10 -2.77
N SER A 95 7.57 5.25 -3.46
CA SER A 95 8.67 6.10 -3.92
C SER A 95 9.38 6.82 -2.78
N GLY A 96 8.73 6.95 -1.62
CA GLY A 96 9.25 7.64 -0.43
C GLY A 96 8.67 9.04 -0.21
N SER A 97 7.81 9.54 -1.10
CA SER A 97 7.08 10.80 -0.95
C SER A 97 6.10 10.78 0.23
N VAL A 98 5.73 11.95 0.74
CA VAL A 98 4.71 12.08 1.78
C VAL A 98 3.35 11.66 1.21
N ALA A 99 2.69 10.71 1.87
CA ALA A 99 1.37 10.26 1.45
C ALA A 99 0.35 11.39 1.66
N VAL A 100 -0.38 11.75 0.62
CA VAL A 100 -1.43 12.77 0.66
C VAL A 100 -2.79 12.09 0.76
N ASP A 101 -3.50 12.34 1.86
CA ASP A 101 -4.89 11.90 2.03
C ASP A 101 -5.86 12.84 1.26
N ASN A 102 -7.00 12.31 0.81
CA ASN A 102 -8.10 13.08 0.19
C ASN A 102 -7.72 13.84 -1.10
N VAL A 103 -6.90 13.24 -1.97
CA VAL A 103 -6.64 13.80 -3.30
C VAL A 103 -7.93 13.76 -4.13
N ARG A 104 -8.47 14.93 -4.50
CA ARG A 104 -9.54 15.01 -5.51
C ARG A 104 -8.97 14.51 -6.84
N ALA A 105 -9.70 13.65 -7.54
CA ALA A 105 -9.31 13.18 -8.87
C ALA A 105 -8.96 14.38 -9.77
N ARG A 106 -7.68 14.54 -10.10
CA ARG A 106 -7.22 15.54 -11.06
C ARG A 106 -7.48 15.03 -12.47
N VAL A 107 -7.77 15.94 -13.40
CA VAL A 107 -7.75 15.61 -14.82
C VAL A 107 -6.33 15.19 -15.16
N ALA A 108 -6.18 14.04 -15.84
CA ALA A 108 -4.88 13.57 -16.29
C ALA A 108 -4.20 14.66 -17.12
N ARG A 109 -2.92 14.94 -16.82
CA ARG A 109 -2.08 15.82 -17.63
C ARG A 109 -2.04 15.29 -19.06
N ALA A 110 -1.74 16.20 -19.99
CA ALA A 110 -1.49 15.80 -21.36
C ALA A 110 -0.14 15.06 -21.50
N SER A 111 0.81 15.31 -20.59
CA SER A 111 2.11 14.63 -20.55
C SER A 111 2.01 13.12 -20.30
N ARG A 112 2.97 12.36 -20.82
CA ARG A 112 3.03 10.89 -20.74
C ARG A 112 4.44 10.40 -20.48
N ILE A 113 4.54 9.26 -19.80
CA ILE A 113 5.77 8.46 -19.74
C ILE A 113 5.53 7.18 -20.55
N TYR A 114 6.41 6.88 -21.49
CA TYR A 114 6.47 5.59 -22.16
C TYR A 114 7.61 4.76 -21.59
N VAL A 115 7.39 3.46 -21.46
CA VAL A 115 8.41 2.48 -21.05
C VAL A 115 8.50 1.37 -22.08
N GLU A 116 9.63 0.68 -22.18
CA GLU A 116 9.86 -0.29 -23.24
C GLU A 116 8.93 -1.51 -23.18
N GLY A 117 8.66 -2.03 -21.99
CA GLY A 117 7.88 -3.24 -21.81
C GLY A 117 6.79 -3.15 -20.75
N ARG A 118 5.98 -4.21 -20.71
CA ARG A 118 4.91 -4.36 -19.72
C ARG A 118 5.47 -4.47 -18.29
N HIS A 119 6.58 -5.18 -18.10
CA HIS A 119 7.17 -5.36 -16.77
C HIS A 119 7.69 -4.03 -16.20
N ASP A 120 8.21 -3.16 -17.06
CA ASP A 120 8.60 -1.79 -16.73
C ASP A 120 7.42 -0.99 -16.22
N ALA A 121 6.30 -1.03 -16.96
CA ALA A 121 5.09 -0.33 -16.58
C ALA A 121 4.57 -0.84 -15.24
N GLU A 122 4.58 -2.16 -15.02
CA GLU A 122 4.17 -2.78 -13.77
C GLU A 122 5.11 -2.43 -12.60
N LEU A 123 6.41 -2.30 -12.82
CA LEU A 123 7.38 -1.88 -11.80
C LEU A 123 7.22 -0.40 -11.46
N VAL A 124 7.06 0.45 -12.48
CA VAL A 124 6.84 1.89 -12.31
C VAL A 124 5.55 2.12 -11.53
N GLU A 125 4.47 1.44 -11.90
CA GLU A 125 3.19 1.48 -11.18
C GLU A 125 3.34 1.03 -9.72
N ARG A 126 4.13 -0.03 -9.47
CA ARG A 126 4.32 -0.58 -8.13
C ARG A 126 4.98 0.40 -7.16
N VAL A 127 5.90 1.24 -7.64
CA VAL A 127 6.74 2.11 -6.79
C VAL A 127 6.32 3.58 -6.87
N TRP A 128 5.97 4.09 -8.06
CA TRP A 128 5.64 5.50 -8.29
C TRP A 128 4.17 5.74 -8.65
N GLY A 129 3.33 4.70 -8.76
CA GLY A 129 1.94 4.86 -9.20
C GLY A 129 1.12 5.83 -8.33
N ASP A 130 1.38 5.89 -7.01
CA ASP A 130 0.70 6.84 -6.12
C ASP A 130 1.04 8.29 -6.46
N ASP A 131 2.33 8.58 -6.65
CA ASP A 131 2.87 9.88 -7.01
C ASP A 131 2.41 10.33 -8.41
N LEU A 132 2.49 9.42 -9.39
CA LEU A 132 2.07 9.68 -10.77
C LEU A 132 0.57 10.02 -10.86
N ARG A 133 -0.27 9.36 -10.05
CA ARG A 133 -1.71 9.67 -9.98
C ARG A 133 -1.97 11.05 -9.37
N ILE A 134 -1.17 11.50 -8.40
CA ILE A 134 -1.25 12.86 -7.84
C ILE A 134 -0.86 13.90 -8.91
N GLU A 135 0.16 13.61 -9.70
CA GLU A 135 0.61 14.46 -10.78
C GLU A 135 -0.24 14.36 -12.04
N GLY A 136 -1.14 13.38 -12.13
CA GLY A 136 -1.97 13.14 -13.30
C GLY A 136 -1.18 12.64 -14.52
N VAL A 137 0.00 12.05 -14.30
CA VAL A 137 0.85 11.49 -15.36
C VAL A 137 0.47 10.03 -15.58
N VAL A 138 0.34 9.64 -16.84
CA VAL A 138 0.02 8.26 -17.23
C VAL A 138 1.26 7.60 -17.81
N VAL A 139 1.46 6.32 -17.45
CA VAL A 139 2.50 5.46 -17.98
C VAL A 139 1.89 4.50 -19.00
N GLU A 140 2.48 4.44 -20.17
CA GLU A 140 2.13 3.51 -21.26
C GLU A 140 3.37 2.70 -21.63
N TYR A 141 3.22 1.48 -22.15
CA TYR A 141 4.35 0.69 -22.64
C TYR A 141 4.38 0.65 -24.17
N LEU A 142 5.58 0.48 -24.71
CA LEU A 142 5.87 0.33 -26.13
C LEU A 142 5.87 -1.15 -26.53
N GLU A 143 5.77 -1.43 -27.82
CA GLU A 143 6.09 -2.76 -28.37
C GLU A 143 7.52 -2.77 -28.93
N GLY A 144 8.43 -2.10 -28.22
CA GLY A 144 9.83 -1.88 -28.60
C GLY A 144 10.14 -0.44 -29.03
N VAL A 145 11.43 -0.08 -28.96
CA VAL A 145 11.90 1.29 -29.25
C VAL A 145 11.74 1.70 -30.72
N ASP A 146 11.60 0.74 -31.63
CA ASP A 146 11.51 0.98 -33.08
C ASP A 146 10.33 1.89 -33.47
N ASP A 147 9.23 1.83 -32.71
CA ASP A 147 8.03 2.63 -32.95
C ASP A 147 8.11 4.05 -32.38
N LEU A 148 9.18 4.37 -31.63
CA LEU A 148 9.30 5.63 -30.91
C LEU A 148 9.17 6.87 -31.81
N PRO A 149 9.80 6.95 -33.01
CA PRO A 149 9.61 8.09 -33.92
C PRO A 149 8.15 8.27 -34.35
N ALA A 150 7.45 7.17 -34.65
CA ALA A 150 6.05 7.22 -35.04
C ALA A 150 5.15 7.66 -33.88
N ILE A 151 5.47 7.23 -32.65
CA ILE A 151 4.75 7.62 -31.43
C ILE A 151 4.96 9.10 -31.14
N VAL A 152 6.19 9.60 -31.22
CA VAL A 152 6.49 11.04 -31.02
C VAL A 152 5.73 11.87 -32.04
N ASN A 153 5.72 11.46 -33.31
CA ASN A 153 4.98 12.12 -34.38
C ASN A 153 3.46 12.09 -34.15
N ARG A 154 2.89 10.99 -33.66
CA ARG A 154 1.45 10.93 -33.34
C ARG A 154 1.11 11.70 -32.07
N PHE A 155 1.99 11.65 -31.09
CA PHE A 155 1.80 12.32 -29.83
C PHE A 155 1.78 13.82 -30.10
N GLN A 156 2.75 14.42 -30.81
CA GLN A 156 2.93 15.87 -30.94
C GLN A 156 3.29 16.53 -29.58
N PRO A 157 4.46 16.21 -28.99
CA PRO A 157 4.91 16.84 -27.74
C PRO A 157 5.07 18.36 -27.88
N GLY A 158 4.71 19.08 -26.82
CA GLY A 158 4.70 20.55 -26.81
C GLY A 158 4.68 21.13 -25.39
N PRO A 159 4.59 22.47 -25.25
CA PRO A 159 4.42 23.12 -23.95
C PRO A 159 3.20 22.56 -23.20
N GLY A 160 3.38 22.18 -21.92
CA GLY A 160 2.33 21.53 -21.11
C GLY A 160 1.97 20.10 -21.53
N ARG A 161 2.69 19.51 -22.49
CA ARG A 161 2.44 18.18 -23.05
C ARG A 161 3.75 17.49 -23.41
N LYS A 162 4.52 17.17 -22.37
CA LYS A 162 5.86 16.57 -22.49
C LYS A 162 5.78 15.05 -22.60
N LEU A 163 6.75 14.46 -23.29
CA LEU A 163 6.88 13.02 -23.48
C LEU A 163 8.17 12.53 -22.83
N GLY A 164 8.05 11.75 -21.76
CA GLY A 164 9.17 11.02 -21.17
C GLY A 164 9.21 9.60 -21.73
N VAL A 165 10.41 9.05 -21.95
CA VAL A 165 10.60 7.68 -22.43
C VAL A 165 11.71 7.01 -21.65
N LEU A 166 11.43 5.85 -21.04
CA LEU A 166 12.40 4.96 -20.41
C LEU A 166 12.68 3.78 -21.33
N VAL A 167 13.94 3.57 -21.66
CA VAL A 167 14.40 2.48 -22.54
C VAL A 167 15.36 1.56 -21.79
N ASP A 168 15.27 0.25 -22.04
CA ASP A 168 16.18 -0.73 -21.47
C ASP A 168 17.51 -0.68 -22.22
N HIS A 169 18.60 -1.03 -21.52
CA HIS A 169 19.93 -1.19 -22.12
C HIS A 169 20.38 -0.03 -23.04
N LEU A 170 20.08 1.22 -22.69
CA LEU A 170 20.43 2.38 -23.52
C LEU A 170 21.93 2.69 -23.41
N VAL A 171 22.73 2.05 -24.27
CA VAL A 171 24.19 2.19 -24.31
C VAL A 171 24.62 2.94 -25.56
N GLU A 172 25.69 3.73 -25.45
CA GLU A 172 26.27 4.47 -26.57
C GLU A 172 26.61 3.55 -27.75
N GLY A 173 26.18 3.94 -28.95
CA GLY A 173 26.44 3.20 -30.19
C GLY A 173 25.45 2.05 -30.46
N SER A 174 24.55 1.75 -29.52
CA SER A 174 23.47 0.77 -29.72
C SER A 174 22.43 1.21 -30.78
N LYS A 175 21.49 0.32 -31.13
CA LYS A 175 20.39 0.67 -32.04
C LYS A 175 19.42 1.63 -31.36
N GLU A 176 19.14 1.36 -30.09
CA GLU A 176 18.26 2.10 -29.18
C GLU A 176 18.75 3.54 -29.04
N SER A 177 20.05 3.77 -28.82
CA SER A 177 20.62 5.12 -28.72
C SER A 177 20.52 5.91 -30.03
N ARG A 178 20.63 5.25 -31.19
CA ARG A 178 20.41 5.90 -32.49
C ARG A 178 18.95 6.28 -32.74
N ILE A 179 18.00 5.50 -32.23
CA ILE A 179 16.57 5.81 -32.34
C ILE A 179 16.19 6.92 -31.37
N ALA A 180 16.66 6.86 -30.13
CA ALA A 180 16.47 7.90 -29.13
C ALA A 180 16.95 9.27 -29.64
N ALA A 181 18.12 9.32 -30.27
CA ALA A 181 18.70 10.55 -30.82
C ALA A 181 17.86 11.19 -31.95
N GLN A 182 16.96 10.45 -32.60
CA GLN A 182 16.10 10.99 -33.67
C GLN A 182 14.89 11.76 -33.14
N VAL A 183 14.52 11.56 -31.88
CA VAL A 183 13.27 12.08 -31.31
C VAL A 183 13.47 13.05 -30.15
N THR A 184 14.72 13.28 -29.74
CA THR A 184 15.02 14.18 -28.62
C THR A 184 14.69 15.63 -28.98
N GLY A 185 14.23 16.40 -27.98
CA GLY A 185 13.88 17.80 -28.15
C GLY A 185 13.40 18.45 -26.85
N ALA A 186 13.03 19.73 -26.90
CA ALA A 186 12.63 20.49 -25.71
C ALA A 186 11.44 19.90 -24.94
N HIS A 187 10.62 19.07 -25.60
CA HIS A 187 9.42 18.45 -25.03
C HIS A 187 9.47 16.91 -25.08
N VAL A 188 10.61 16.33 -25.43
CA VAL A 188 10.84 14.87 -25.42
C VAL A 188 12.14 14.55 -24.70
N LEU A 189 12.04 13.76 -23.64
CA LEU A 189 13.19 13.23 -22.91
C LEU A 189 13.21 11.71 -23.05
N VAL A 190 14.29 11.19 -23.60
CA VAL A 190 14.57 9.75 -23.64
C VAL A 190 15.73 9.47 -22.70
N VAL A 191 15.49 8.64 -21.70
CA VAL A 191 16.53 8.11 -20.82
C VAL A 191 16.50 6.58 -20.86
N GLY A 192 17.55 5.96 -20.36
CA GLY A 192 17.55 4.51 -20.19
C GLY A 192 18.42 4.08 -19.03
N HIS A 193 18.31 2.81 -18.69
CA HIS A 193 19.05 2.19 -17.59
C HIS A 193 20.07 1.18 -18.11
N PRO A 194 21.14 0.88 -17.33
CA PRO A 194 22.21 0.01 -17.80
C PRO A 194 21.85 -1.49 -17.83
N PHE A 195 20.70 -1.86 -17.28
CA PHE A 195 20.27 -3.25 -17.16
C PHE A 195 19.87 -3.84 -18.52
N ILE A 196 20.10 -5.15 -18.68
CA ILE A 196 19.64 -5.90 -19.85
C ILE A 196 18.12 -6.01 -19.87
N ASP A 197 17.51 -6.11 -18.68
CA ASP A 197 16.07 -6.23 -18.48
C ASP A 197 15.70 -5.61 -17.13
N ILE A 198 14.50 -5.05 -17.03
CA ILE A 198 14.00 -4.44 -15.80
C ILE A 198 14.02 -5.35 -14.57
N TRP A 199 14.01 -6.68 -14.73
CA TRP A 199 14.16 -7.60 -13.61
C TRP A 199 15.47 -7.35 -12.84
N GLU A 200 16.56 -7.06 -13.56
CA GLU A 200 17.88 -6.84 -12.98
C GLU A 200 17.94 -5.54 -12.14
N ALA A 201 17.02 -4.60 -12.37
CA ALA A 201 16.90 -3.39 -11.57
C ALA A 201 16.36 -3.64 -10.15
N VAL A 202 15.77 -4.81 -9.88
CA VAL A 202 15.40 -5.21 -8.51
C VAL A 202 16.63 -5.72 -7.77
N LYS A 203 16.90 -5.18 -6.59
CA LYS A 203 18.08 -5.56 -5.81
C LYS A 203 18.04 -7.06 -5.48
N PRO A 204 19.15 -7.80 -5.68
CA PRO A 204 19.24 -9.24 -5.39
C PRO A 204 18.70 -9.63 -4.00
N LYS A 205 19.06 -8.86 -2.98
CA LYS A 205 18.61 -9.07 -1.59
C LYS A 205 17.08 -9.06 -1.42
N SER A 206 16.36 -8.27 -2.23
CA SER A 206 14.90 -8.14 -2.11
C SER A 206 14.19 -9.41 -2.58
N VAL A 207 14.77 -10.12 -3.56
CA VAL A 207 14.27 -11.41 -4.05
C VAL A 207 14.99 -12.62 -3.46
N GLY A 208 15.90 -12.42 -2.51
CA GLY A 208 16.59 -13.49 -1.79
C GLY A 208 17.67 -14.21 -2.61
N ILE A 209 18.24 -13.57 -3.63
CA ILE A 209 19.34 -14.11 -4.44
C ILE A 209 20.65 -13.37 -4.12
N ASN A 210 21.80 -14.02 -4.34
CA ASN A 210 23.10 -13.40 -4.11
C ASN A 210 23.43 -12.33 -5.16
N ALA A 211 23.13 -12.63 -6.43
CA ALA A 211 23.30 -11.74 -7.57
C ALA A 211 22.42 -12.23 -8.73
N TRP A 212 22.08 -11.34 -9.66
CA TRP A 212 21.50 -11.74 -10.94
C TRP A 212 22.52 -12.55 -11.76
N PRO A 213 22.09 -13.59 -12.49
CA PRO A 213 22.99 -14.42 -13.26
C PRO A 213 23.43 -13.71 -14.54
N LYS A 214 24.67 -13.96 -14.96
CA LYS A 214 25.16 -13.49 -16.26
C LYS A 214 24.70 -14.45 -17.35
N ILE A 215 23.78 -14.01 -18.19
CA ILE A 215 23.29 -14.81 -19.31
C ILE A 215 24.12 -14.50 -20.57
N PRO A 216 24.62 -15.52 -21.29
CA PRO A 216 25.37 -15.30 -22.53
C PRO A 216 24.56 -14.53 -23.58
N HIS A 217 25.25 -13.73 -24.39
CA HIS A 217 24.64 -13.05 -25.52
C HIS A 217 24.04 -14.06 -26.51
N GLY A 218 22.88 -13.73 -27.08
CA GLY A 218 22.14 -14.58 -28.02
C GLY A 218 21.15 -15.55 -27.37
N GLU A 219 21.15 -15.67 -26.04
CA GLU A 219 20.10 -16.36 -25.31
C GLU A 219 18.98 -15.39 -24.90
N ASP A 220 17.75 -15.89 -24.83
CA ASP A 220 16.65 -15.18 -24.17
C ASP A 220 17.03 -14.97 -22.69
N TRP A 221 17.24 -13.70 -22.33
CA TRP A 221 17.76 -13.34 -21.01
C TRP A 221 16.84 -13.82 -19.89
N LYS A 222 15.52 -13.58 -19.99
CA LYS A 222 14.54 -13.97 -18.96
C LYS A 222 14.54 -15.48 -18.76
N LYS A 223 14.43 -16.27 -19.83
CA LYS A 223 14.48 -17.74 -19.73
C LYS A 223 15.84 -18.23 -19.25
N GLY A 224 16.93 -17.55 -19.61
CA GLY A 224 18.27 -17.82 -19.08
C GLY A 224 18.32 -17.69 -17.57
N VAL A 225 17.79 -16.58 -17.03
CA VAL A 225 17.68 -16.35 -15.58
C VAL A 225 16.89 -17.47 -14.90
N LEU A 226 15.72 -17.83 -15.45
CA LEU A 226 14.89 -18.91 -14.90
C LEU A 226 15.65 -20.24 -14.86
N ARG A 227 16.32 -20.62 -15.95
CA ARG A 227 17.13 -21.84 -16.02
C ARG A 227 18.26 -21.82 -14.99
N THR A 228 18.96 -20.69 -14.83
CA THR A 228 20.07 -20.59 -13.87
C THR A 228 19.59 -20.76 -12.42
N PHE A 229 18.41 -20.25 -12.08
CA PHE A 229 17.82 -20.44 -10.75
C PHE A 229 17.05 -21.75 -10.57
N GLY A 230 17.00 -22.60 -11.60
CA GLY A 230 16.24 -23.85 -11.57
C GLY A 230 14.73 -23.65 -11.52
N TRP A 231 14.23 -22.50 -11.96
CA TRP A 231 12.80 -22.22 -12.08
C TRP A 231 12.27 -22.75 -13.42
N PRO A 232 10.96 -23.04 -13.53
CA PRO A 232 10.31 -23.33 -14.81
C PRO A 232 10.64 -22.25 -15.84
N ALA A 233 10.94 -22.65 -17.08
CA ALA A 233 11.42 -21.76 -18.15
C ALA A 233 10.94 -22.21 -19.55
N SER A 234 9.85 -22.97 -19.60
CA SER A 234 9.35 -23.61 -20.81
C SER A 234 8.65 -22.63 -21.74
N ASP A 235 7.78 -21.77 -21.18
CA ASP A 235 6.92 -20.87 -21.94
C ASP A 235 6.82 -19.47 -21.32
N GLN A 236 5.91 -18.66 -21.85
CA GLN A 236 5.67 -17.30 -21.35
C GLN A 236 4.90 -17.27 -20.02
N ALA A 237 4.16 -18.32 -19.68
CA ALA A 237 3.47 -18.39 -18.40
C ALA A 237 4.47 -18.54 -17.25
N ASP A 238 5.55 -19.30 -17.48
CA ASP A 238 6.66 -19.41 -16.54
C ASP A 238 7.34 -18.04 -16.30
N VAL A 239 7.59 -17.29 -17.38
CA VAL A 239 8.15 -15.93 -17.30
C VAL A 239 7.24 -14.98 -16.52
N ALA A 240 5.93 -15.02 -16.82
CA ALA A 240 4.95 -14.19 -16.11
C ALA A 240 4.83 -14.56 -14.62
N ALA A 241 4.90 -15.85 -14.29
CA ALA A 241 4.86 -16.32 -12.90
C ALA A 241 6.09 -15.86 -12.11
N ALA A 242 7.27 -15.95 -12.71
CA ALA A 242 8.51 -15.46 -12.12
C ALA A 242 8.51 -13.94 -11.94
N TRP A 243 8.04 -13.18 -12.94
CA TRP A 243 7.89 -11.74 -12.80
C TRP A 243 6.94 -11.37 -11.66
N LYS A 244 5.78 -12.01 -11.58
CA LYS A 244 4.83 -11.81 -10.48
C LYS A 244 5.46 -12.09 -9.12
N HIS A 245 6.31 -13.12 -9.03
CA HIS A 245 7.07 -13.42 -7.82
C HIS A 245 8.05 -12.28 -7.48
N ILE A 246 8.88 -11.85 -8.44
CA ILE A 246 9.85 -10.76 -8.29
C ILE A 246 9.15 -9.46 -7.86
N LEU A 247 8.12 -9.05 -8.58
CA LEU A 247 7.37 -7.82 -8.31
C LEU A 247 6.70 -7.84 -6.92
N SER A 248 6.27 -9.01 -6.45
CA SER A 248 5.69 -9.17 -5.10
C SER A 248 6.69 -8.85 -3.97
N LYS A 249 7.99 -8.88 -4.26
CA LYS A 249 9.07 -8.57 -3.30
C LYS A 249 9.45 -7.10 -3.28
N VAL A 250 9.09 -6.35 -4.32
CA VAL A 250 9.31 -4.90 -4.38
C VAL A 250 8.25 -4.23 -3.53
N ASN A 251 8.67 -3.56 -2.45
CA ASN A 251 7.76 -2.85 -1.54
C ASN A 251 7.95 -1.33 -1.59
N SER A 252 9.16 -0.88 -1.91
CA SER A 252 9.50 0.54 -2.02
C SER A 252 10.70 0.75 -2.95
N PHE A 253 11.01 2.02 -3.24
CA PHE A 253 12.21 2.43 -3.97
C PHE A 253 13.50 1.82 -3.40
N ALA A 254 13.54 1.52 -2.09
CA ALA A 254 14.71 0.93 -1.44
C ALA A 254 15.07 -0.48 -1.96
N ASP A 255 14.12 -1.15 -2.60
CA ASP A 255 14.28 -2.47 -3.22
C ASP A 255 14.85 -2.40 -4.65
N LEU A 256 15.00 -1.20 -5.22
CA LEU A 256 15.49 -1.00 -6.58
C LEU A 256 16.91 -0.45 -6.62
N ASP A 257 17.61 -0.71 -7.72
CA ASP A 257 18.94 -0.18 -7.96
C ASP A 257 18.90 1.35 -8.22
N PRO A 258 19.80 2.14 -7.61
CA PRO A 258 19.86 3.59 -7.82
C PRO A 258 19.98 4.03 -9.30
N ALA A 259 20.58 3.21 -10.16
CA ALA A 259 20.70 3.53 -11.58
C ALA A 259 19.34 3.60 -12.29
N LEU A 260 18.35 2.79 -11.87
CA LEU A 260 16.97 2.91 -12.35
C LEU A 260 16.28 4.10 -11.68
N LEU A 261 16.40 4.22 -10.36
CA LEU A 261 15.72 5.27 -9.59
C LEU A 261 16.00 6.66 -10.16
N GLY A 262 17.27 6.99 -10.38
CA GLY A 262 17.65 8.31 -10.90
C GLY A 262 17.06 8.61 -12.28
N ARG A 263 16.89 7.60 -13.14
CA ARG A 263 16.30 7.78 -14.47
C ARG A 263 14.79 7.99 -14.42
N VAL A 264 14.09 7.28 -13.54
CA VAL A 264 12.64 7.44 -13.36
C VAL A 264 12.33 8.80 -12.73
N GLU A 265 13.09 9.23 -11.71
CA GLU A 265 12.93 10.57 -11.12
C GLU A 265 13.18 11.68 -12.15
N GLU A 266 14.24 11.54 -12.97
CA GLU A 266 14.54 12.48 -14.07
C GLU A 266 13.37 12.60 -15.06
N LEU A 267 12.72 11.48 -15.40
CA LEU A 267 11.54 11.46 -16.25
C LEU A 267 10.33 12.13 -15.60
N ILE A 268 10.06 11.82 -14.33
CA ILE A 268 8.94 12.40 -13.57
C ILE A 268 9.12 13.91 -13.52
N ASP A 269 10.27 14.39 -13.06
CA ASP A 269 10.59 15.82 -13.00
C ASP A 269 10.42 16.50 -14.36
N PHE A 270 10.86 15.85 -15.44
CA PHE A 270 10.71 16.39 -16.78
C PHE A 270 9.25 16.56 -17.20
N VAL A 271 8.39 15.57 -16.95
CA VAL A 271 6.99 15.59 -17.42
C VAL A 271 6.04 16.37 -16.50
N THR A 272 6.45 16.66 -15.27
CA THR A 272 5.64 17.38 -14.27
C THR A 272 6.01 18.85 -14.11
N ASN A 273 7.27 19.22 -14.37
CA ASN A 273 7.70 20.62 -14.34
C ASN A 273 7.35 21.31 -15.67
N ASP A 274 7.00 22.59 -15.62
CA ASP A 274 6.74 23.42 -16.81
C ASP A 274 8.02 24.06 -17.34
#